data_AF-A0AAW4H729-F1
#
_entry.id   AF-A0AAW4H729-F1
#
_cell.length_a   1.000
_cell.length_b   1.000
_cell.length_c   1.000
_cell.angle_alpha   90.00
_cell.angle_beta   90.00
_cell.angle_gamma   90.00
#
_symmetry.space_group_name_H-M   'P 1'
#
loop_
_entity.id
_entity.type
_entity.pdbx_description
1 polymer ?
#
loop_
_entity_poly.entity_id
_entity_poly.type
_entity_poly.pdbx_seq_one_letter_code
_entity_poly.pdbx_strand_id
1 'polypeptide(L)'
;MSSLIHLYLVDENDYPTTASGSHEDIYQTLVETTQEEGIRWQTLELNMRGFEPALQLWDAVAGNSRLLLIATFNFYPHKLLPPDADTSGTFGFFPADMVRDLFTVMEEEYDFDIDSEEGQQLIAEIEENELEKLNFDAYEMVRDKYFVTFRDAAQQGKSIVVLIEQ
;
A
#
# COMPACT_ATOMS: atom_id res chain seq x y z
N MET A 1 14.44 -10.27 -9.01
CA MET A 1 14.43 -10.73 -7.61
C MET A 1 13.06 -10.42 -7.07
N SER A 2 12.44 -11.34 -6.33
CA SER A 2 11.19 -11.06 -5.61
C SER A 2 11.49 -10.16 -4.42
N SER A 3 10.54 -9.30 -4.05
CA SER A 3 10.56 -8.50 -2.84
C SER A 3 9.51 -9.04 -1.87
N LEU A 4 9.76 -8.90 -0.57
CA LEU A 4 8.77 -9.23 0.46
C LEU A 4 8.06 -7.94 0.88
N ILE A 5 6.75 -7.91 0.67
CA ILE A 5 5.90 -6.77 1.00
C ILE A 5 5.08 -7.16 2.22
N HIS A 6 5.36 -6.53 3.35
CA HIS A 6 4.71 -6.81 4.63
C HIS A 6 3.65 -5.75 4.92
N LEU A 7 2.43 -6.21 5.20
CA LEU A 7 1.31 -5.36 5.63
C LEU A 7 1.12 -5.53 7.13
N TYR A 8 1.22 -4.43 7.87
CA TYR A 8 1.05 -4.37 9.32
C TYR A 8 -0.22 -3.62 9.68
N LEU A 9 -0.92 -4.09 10.72
CA LEU A 9 -1.95 -3.30 11.41
C LEU A 9 -1.30 -2.60 12.59
N VAL A 10 -1.48 -1.28 12.67
CA VAL A 10 -0.82 -0.43 13.68
C VAL A 10 -1.80 0.58 14.27
N ASP A 11 -1.49 1.09 15.47
CA ASP A 11 -2.11 2.32 15.96
C ASP A 11 -1.24 3.52 15.57
N GLU A 12 -1.82 4.54 14.94
CA GLU A 12 -1.04 5.74 14.60
C GLU A 12 -0.54 6.49 15.86
N ASN A 13 -1.20 6.28 17.01
CA ASN A 13 -0.82 6.90 18.27
C ASN A 13 0.45 6.30 18.88
N ASP A 14 0.91 5.15 18.40
CA ASP A 14 2.15 4.52 18.85
C ASP A 14 3.38 5.24 18.26
N TYR A 15 3.19 6.00 17.19
CA TYR A 15 4.26 6.76 16.53
C TYR A 15 4.49 8.13 17.18
N PRO A 16 5.74 8.65 17.13
CA PRO A 16 6.03 10.00 17.59
C PRO A 16 5.28 11.04 16.76
N THR A 17 4.74 12.08 17.40
CA THR A 17 4.06 13.19 16.70
C THR A 17 5.01 14.29 16.25
N THR A 18 6.25 14.26 16.75
CA THR A 18 7.32 15.17 16.37
C THR A 18 8.61 14.39 16.23
N ALA A 19 9.36 14.65 15.16
CA ALA A 19 10.61 13.97 14.88
C ALA A 19 11.78 14.95 14.93
N SER A 20 12.93 14.49 15.42
CA SER A 20 14.17 15.27 15.46
C SER A 20 15.35 14.36 15.12
N GLY A 21 16.15 14.75 14.13
CA GLY A 21 17.26 13.92 13.64
C GLY A 21 17.40 14.05 12.13
N SER A 22 18.20 13.18 11.53
CA SER A 22 18.22 13.01 10.07
C SER A 22 16.98 12.26 9.59
N HIS A 23 16.68 12.32 8.29
CA HIS A 23 15.57 11.54 7.73
C HIS A 23 15.72 10.03 7.98
N GLU A 24 16.96 9.53 7.90
CA GLU A 24 17.27 8.13 8.17
C GLU A 24 17.00 7.74 9.64
N ASP A 25 17.37 8.59 10.60
CA ASP A 25 17.10 8.31 12.03
C ASP A 25 15.60 8.20 12.31
N ILE A 26 14.81 9.09 11.67
CA ILE A 26 13.36 9.11 11.78
C ILE A 26 12.78 7.86 11.12
N TYR A 27 13.23 7.53 9.91
CA TYR A 27 12.82 6.34 9.18
C TYR A 27 13.06 5.06 9.99
N GLN A 28 14.26 4.88 10.55
CA GLN A 28 14.59 3.72 11.38
C GLN A 28 13.68 3.65 12.61
N THR A 29 13.41 4.78 13.28
CA THR A 29 12.47 4.82 14.40
C THR A 29 11.07 4.34 13.98
N LEU A 30 10.58 4.76 12.81
CA LEU A 30 9.27 4.31 12.31
C LEU A 30 9.24 2.82 12.01
N VAL A 31 10.31 2.28 11.41
CA VAL A 31 10.44 0.84 11.15
C VAL A 31 10.46 0.06 12.46
N GLU A 32 11.29 0.47 13.42
CA GLU A 32 11.40 -0.15 14.75
C GLU A 32 10.05 -0.16 15.47
N THR A 33 9.37 0.99 15.58
CA THR A 33 8.02 1.08 16.19
C THR A 33 7.03 0.15 15.49
N THR A 34 7.04 0.10 14.15
CA THR A 34 6.15 -0.79 13.39
C THR A 34 6.41 -2.26 13.71
N GLN A 35 7.67 -2.66 13.83
CA GLN A 35 8.05 -4.05 14.09
C GLN A 35 7.83 -4.46 15.55
N GLU A 36 7.92 -3.53 16.49
CA GLU A 36 7.72 -3.78 17.93
C GLU A 36 6.24 -3.79 18.32
N GLU A 37 5.47 -2.78 17.87
CA GLU A 37 4.09 -2.56 18.31
C GLU A 37 3.04 -3.06 17.29
N GLY A 38 3.43 -3.17 16.01
CA GLY A 38 2.54 -3.55 14.93
C GLY A 38 2.26 -5.06 14.85
N ILE A 39 1.09 -5.40 14.31
CA ILE A 39 0.71 -6.79 14.04
C ILE A 39 0.93 -7.05 12.54
N ARG A 40 1.93 -7.88 12.22
CA ARG A 40 2.13 -8.33 10.83
C ARG A 40 0.94 -9.17 10.37
N TRP A 41 0.13 -8.61 9.47
CA TRP A 41 -1.12 -9.21 9.02
C TRP A 41 -0.93 -10.11 7.81
N GLN A 42 -0.22 -9.60 6.80
CA GLN A 42 0.02 -10.30 5.55
C GLN A 42 1.46 -10.11 5.10
N THR A 43 1.91 -11.03 4.25
CA THR A 43 3.16 -10.88 3.49
C THR A 43 2.90 -11.36 2.08
N LEU A 44 3.29 -10.53 1.11
CA LEU A 44 3.27 -10.86 -0.30
C LEU A 44 4.70 -11.05 -0.77
N GLU A 45 4.95 -12.10 -1.55
CA GLU A 45 6.22 -12.28 -2.24
C GLU A 45 5.98 -12.00 -3.72
N LEU A 46 6.42 -10.83 -4.18
CA LEU A 46 6.18 -10.39 -5.55
C LEU A 46 7.33 -9.51 -6.05
N ASN A 47 7.60 -9.53 -7.35
CA ASN A 47 8.56 -8.59 -7.92
C ASN A 47 7.95 -7.19 -7.99
N MET A 48 8.74 -6.14 -7.74
CA MET A 48 8.23 -4.76 -7.82
C MET A 48 7.57 -4.43 -9.16
N ARG A 49 8.11 -4.99 -10.26
CA ARG A 49 7.54 -4.86 -11.61
C ARG A 49 6.14 -5.43 -11.78
N GLY A 50 5.77 -6.45 -11.01
CA GLY A 50 4.40 -6.95 -10.99
C GLY A 50 3.54 -6.24 -9.95
N PHE A 51 4.16 -5.73 -8.89
CA PHE A 51 3.46 -5.17 -7.74
C PHE A 51 2.90 -3.79 -8.04
N GLU A 52 3.73 -2.90 -8.60
CA GLU A 52 3.31 -1.52 -8.90
C GLU A 52 2.14 -1.48 -9.90
N PRO A 53 2.17 -2.19 -11.05
CA PRO A 53 1.03 -2.19 -11.97
C PRO A 53 -0.22 -2.86 -11.41
N ALA A 54 -0.06 -3.93 -10.60
CA ALA A 54 -1.17 -4.57 -9.92
C ALA A 54 -1.86 -3.61 -8.93
N LEU A 55 -1.07 -2.85 -8.18
CA LEU A 55 -1.59 -1.85 -7.25
C LEU A 55 -2.24 -0.67 -7.99
N GLN A 56 -1.67 -0.24 -9.13
CA GLN A 56 -2.27 0.77 -10.00
C GLN A 56 -3.63 0.32 -10.54
N LEU A 57 -3.75 -0.91 -11.02
CA LEU A 57 -5.02 -1.42 -11.53
C LEU A 57 -6.07 -1.47 -10.42
N TRP A 58 -5.68 -1.95 -9.24
CA TRP A 58 -6.61 -1.98 -8.11
C TRP A 58 -7.06 -0.59 -7.66
N ASP A 59 -6.14 0.38 -7.67
CA ASP A 59 -6.46 1.78 -7.39
C ASP A 59 -7.42 2.37 -8.44
N ALA A 60 -7.19 2.09 -9.72
CA ALA A 60 -8.02 2.56 -10.82
C ALA A 60 -9.42 1.94 -10.83
N VAL A 61 -9.53 0.63 -10.53
CA VAL A 61 -10.81 -0.07 -10.35
C VAL A 61 -11.61 0.57 -9.21
N ALA A 62 -10.94 0.96 -8.12
CA ALA A 62 -11.55 1.72 -7.03
C ALA A 62 -11.82 3.21 -7.37
N GLY A 63 -11.71 3.62 -8.65
CA GLY A 63 -11.95 5.00 -9.09
C GLY A 63 -10.95 6.05 -8.60
N ASN A 64 -9.81 5.62 -8.06
CA ASN A 64 -8.76 6.50 -7.56
C ASN A 64 -7.72 6.81 -8.64
N SER A 65 -6.88 7.81 -8.37
CA SER A 65 -5.76 8.18 -9.23
C SER A 65 -4.45 8.19 -8.45
N ARG A 66 -3.81 7.02 -8.41
CA ARG A 66 -2.54 6.69 -7.74
C ARG A 66 -2.55 6.79 -6.22
N LEU A 67 -3.70 6.73 -5.57
CA LEU A 67 -3.78 6.88 -4.12
C LEU A 67 -3.06 5.75 -3.39
N LEU A 68 -3.32 4.49 -3.77
CA LEU A 68 -2.67 3.32 -3.18
C LEU A 68 -1.16 3.32 -3.39
N LEU A 69 -0.69 3.72 -4.57
CA LEU A 69 0.74 3.88 -4.84
C LEU A 69 1.37 4.92 -3.91
N ILE A 70 0.81 6.13 -3.88
CA ILE A 70 1.36 7.23 -3.07
C ILE A 70 1.42 6.82 -1.60
N ALA A 71 0.35 6.21 -1.08
CA ALA A 71 0.28 5.75 0.29
C ALA A 71 1.24 4.57 0.58
N THR A 72 1.43 3.66 -0.37
CA THR A 72 2.32 2.49 -0.22
C THR A 72 3.81 2.86 -0.25
N PHE A 73 4.19 3.90 -0.99
CA PHE A 73 5.60 4.22 -1.23
C PHE A 73 6.10 5.49 -0.54
N ASN A 74 5.22 6.47 -0.31
CA ASN A 74 5.63 7.85 -0.03
C ASN A 74 4.79 8.51 1.08
N PHE A 75 4.25 7.74 2.00
CA PHE A 75 3.39 8.27 3.06
C PHE A 75 3.82 7.77 4.43
N TYR A 76 3.80 8.68 5.40
CA TYR A 76 4.34 8.48 6.74
C TYR A 76 3.34 8.94 7.80
N PRO A 77 3.29 8.28 8.96
CA PRO A 77 2.44 8.69 10.08
C PRO A 77 2.76 10.13 10.50
N HIS A 78 1.74 10.89 10.88
CA HIS A 78 1.83 12.31 11.25
C HIS A 78 2.60 13.23 10.27
N LYS A 79 2.86 12.79 9.03
CA LYS A 79 3.70 13.48 8.04
C LYS A 79 5.11 13.79 8.56
N LEU A 80 5.70 12.87 9.33
CA LEU A 80 7.01 13.06 9.97
C LEU A 80 8.16 13.16 8.97
N LEU A 81 8.00 12.57 7.79
CA LEU A 81 8.96 12.65 6.69
C LEU A 81 8.27 13.20 5.44
N PRO A 82 8.99 14.03 4.64
CA PRO A 82 8.50 14.42 3.33
C PRO A 82 8.54 13.22 2.35
N PRO A 83 7.70 13.21 1.30
CA PRO A 83 7.68 12.15 0.28
C PRO A 83 9.01 11.90 -0.43
N ASP A 84 9.87 12.91 -0.53
CA ASP A 84 11.18 12.88 -1.17
C ASP A 84 12.34 12.73 -0.17
N ALA A 85 12.05 12.24 1.05
CA ALA A 85 13.07 12.00 2.07
C ALA A 85 14.10 10.96 1.60
N ASP A 86 15.37 11.36 1.58
CA ASP A 86 16.51 10.46 1.35
C ASP A 86 16.62 9.45 2.51
N THR A 87 16.11 8.24 2.27
CA THR A 87 16.02 7.13 3.24
C THR A 87 16.48 5.83 2.58
N SER A 88 16.96 4.91 3.40
CA SER A 88 17.53 3.64 2.93
C SER A 88 16.51 2.64 2.37
N GLY A 89 15.20 2.88 2.55
CA GLY A 89 14.15 1.95 2.12
C GLY A 89 12.80 2.63 1.86
N THR A 90 11.77 1.81 1.75
CA THR A 90 10.39 2.26 1.48
C THR A 90 9.54 2.09 2.73
N PHE A 91 8.71 3.10 3.03
CA PHE A 91 7.70 3.05 4.08
C PHE A 91 6.37 3.54 3.52
N GLY A 92 5.35 2.69 3.58
CA GLY A 92 3.98 3.03 3.24
C GLY A 92 3.13 3.19 4.48
N PHE A 93 2.18 4.13 4.45
CA PHE A 93 1.26 4.37 5.55
C PHE A 93 -0.13 4.70 5.03
N PHE A 94 -1.13 4.10 5.67
CA PHE A 94 -2.55 4.40 5.47
C PHE A 94 -3.16 4.74 6.83
N PRO A 95 -3.51 6.02 7.07
CA PRO A 95 -4.25 6.43 8.26
C PRO A 95 -5.58 5.68 8.40
N ALA A 96 -6.05 5.46 9.63
CA ALA A 96 -7.24 4.67 9.90
C ALA A 96 -8.53 5.23 9.25
N ASP A 97 -8.65 6.54 9.07
CA ASP A 97 -9.74 7.17 8.32
C ASP A 97 -9.65 6.85 6.83
N MET A 98 -8.47 7.00 6.23
CA MET A 98 -8.20 6.61 4.83
C MET A 98 -8.47 5.12 4.59
N VAL A 99 -8.05 4.24 5.51
CA VAL A 99 -8.31 2.80 5.44
C VAL A 99 -9.80 2.49 5.39
N ARG A 100 -10.62 3.17 6.19
CA ARG A 100 -12.07 2.99 6.21
C ARG A 100 -12.73 3.46 4.91
N ASP A 101 -12.32 4.61 4.41
CA ASP A 101 -12.85 5.17 3.17
C ASP A 101 -12.48 4.28 1.98
N LEU A 102 -11.20 3.89 1.88
CA LEU A 102 -10.71 2.97 0.85
C LEU A 102 -11.39 1.59 0.93
N PHE A 103 -11.54 1.02 2.13
CA PHE A 103 -12.22 -0.25 2.28
C PHE A 103 -13.66 -0.21 1.74
N THR A 104 -14.39 0.87 1.98
CA THR A 104 -15.77 1.02 1.50
C THR A 104 -15.83 0.92 -0.02
N VAL A 105 -14.95 1.64 -0.71
CA VAL A 105 -14.90 1.63 -2.19
C VAL A 105 -14.39 0.28 -2.71
N MET A 106 -13.37 -0.29 -2.07
CA MET A 106 -12.85 -1.60 -2.42
C MET A 106 -13.87 -2.73 -2.25
N GLU A 107 -14.78 -2.63 -1.29
CA GLU A 107 -15.87 -3.60 -1.09
C GLU A 107 -16.91 -3.53 -2.20
N GLU A 108 -17.24 -2.32 -2.68
CA GLU A 108 -18.17 -2.13 -3.79
C GLU A 108 -17.62 -2.68 -5.11
N GLU A 109 -16.31 -2.51 -5.35
CA GLU A 109 -15.64 -2.87 -6.60
C GLU A 109 -14.89 -4.22 -6.54
N TYR A 110 -15.05 -5.00 -5.46
CA TYR A 110 -14.30 -6.26 -5.29
C TYR A 110 -14.55 -7.28 -6.40
N ASP A 111 -15.81 -7.39 -6.85
CA ASP A 111 -16.25 -8.30 -7.90
C ASP A 111 -16.21 -7.65 -9.31
N PHE A 112 -15.49 -6.53 -9.47
CA PHE A 112 -15.35 -5.87 -10.76
C PHE A 112 -14.76 -6.82 -11.82
N ASP A 113 -15.43 -6.89 -12.97
CA ASP A 113 -15.03 -7.75 -14.08
C ASP A 113 -13.93 -7.10 -14.91
N ILE A 114 -12.69 -7.53 -14.69
CA ILE A 114 -11.51 -7.04 -15.43
C ILE A 114 -11.50 -7.47 -16.91
N ASP A 115 -12.29 -8.48 -17.30
CA ASP A 115 -12.42 -8.92 -18.69
C ASP A 115 -13.47 -8.10 -19.46
N SER A 116 -14.20 -7.23 -18.77
CA SER A 116 -15.13 -6.28 -19.37
C SER A 116 -14.41 -5.24 -20.26
N GLU A 117 -15.16 -4.56 -21.14
CA GLU A 117 -14.59 -3.50 -21.98
C GLU A 117 -13.93 -2.39 -21.16
N GLU A 118 -14.52 -2.01 -20.03
CA GLU A 118 -13.97 -1.04 -19.09
C GLU A 118 -12.69 -1.55 -18.43
N GLY A 119 -12.68 -2.80 -17.96
CA GLY A 119 -11.48 -3.42 -17.38
C GLY A 119 -10.32 -3.47 -18.37
N GLN A 120 -10.58 -3.82 -19.63
CA GLN A 120 -9.55 -3.84 -20.67
C GLN A 120 -9.02 -2.45 -21.02
N GLN A 121 -9.85 -1.40 -20.90
CA GLN A 121 -9.41 -0.01 -21.07
C GLN A 121 -8.44 0.40 -19.94
N LEU A 122 -8.78 0.10 -18.68
CA LEU A 122 -7.90 0.38 -17.54
C LEU A 122 -6.55 -0.35 -17.66
N ILE A 123 -6.57 -1.61 -18.08
CA ILE A 123 -5.35 -2.39 -18.33
C ILE A 123 -4.50 -1.73 -19.42
N ALA A 124 -5.11 -1.33 -20.53
CA ALA A 124 -4.39 -0.70 -21.63
C ALA A 124 -3.74 0.64 -21.22
N GLU A 125 -4.43 1.45 -20.41
CA GLU A 125 -3.89 2.71 -19.89
C GLU A 125 -2.68 2.48 -18.97
N ILE A 126 -2.72 1.44 -18.14
CA ILE A 126 -1.59 1.10 -17.25
C ILE A 126 -0.43 0.54 -18.08
N GLU A 127 -0.68 -0.39 -18.99
CA GLU A 127 0.35 -0.97 -19.85
C GLU A 127 1.00 0.05 -20.81
N GLU A 128 0.30 1.12 -21.21
CA GLU A 128 0.88 2.20 -22.03
C GLU A 128 1.92 3.00 -21.24
N ASN A 129 1.72 3.14 -19.93
CA ASN A 129 2.61 3.89 -19.05
C ASN A 129 3.77 3.05 -18.48
N GLU A 130 3.70 1.72 -18.61
CA GLU A 130 4.63 0.77 -18.02
C GLU A 130 5.48 0.06 -19.09
N LEU A 131 6.64 -0.46 -18.69
CA LEU A 131 7.56 -1.16 -19.60
C LEU A 131 7.21 -2.64 -19.81
N GLU A 132 6.29 -3.18 -19.01
CA GLU A 132 5.90 -4.59 -19.00
C GLU A 132 4.37 -4.73 -18.94
N LYS A 133 3.89 -5.88 -19.44
CA LYS A 133 2.48 -6.23 -19.38
C LYS A 133 2.04 -6.51 -17.95
N LEU A 134 0.80 -6.19 -17.64
CA LEU A 134 0.18 -6.52 -16.37
C LEU A 134 0.15 -8.04 -16.19
N ASN A 135 0.58 -8.49 -15.00
CA ASN A 135 0.43 -9.87 -14.61
C ASN A 135 -0.87 -10.05 -13.82
N PHE A 136 -1.83 -10.78 -14.37
CA PHE A 136 -3.13 -11.02 -13.73
C PHE A 136 -3.02 -11.74 -12.38
N ASP A 137 -2.12 -12.72 -12.27
CA ASP A 137 -1.89 -13.42 -11.00
C ASP A 137 -1.38 -12.46 -9.91
N ALA A 138 -0.56 -11.48 -10.32
CA ALA A 138 -0.08 -10.43 -9.42
C ALA A 138 -1.21 -9.49 -9.01
N TYR A 139 -2.07 -9.10 -9.95
CA TYR A 139 -3.25 -8.28 -9.68
C TYR A 139 -4.19 -8.95 -8.68
N GLU A 140 -4.60 -10.20 -8.92
CA GLU A 140 -5.49 -10.93 -8.02
C GLU A 140 -4.88 -11.08 -6.62
N MET A 141 -3.58 -11.38 -6.55
CA MET A 141 -2.87 -11.46 -5.27
C MET A 141 -2.88 -10.13 -4.51
N VAL A 142 -2.57 -9.02 -5.20
CA VAL A 142 -2.57 -7.69 -4.57
C VAL A 142 -3.98 -7.32 -4.13
N ARG A 143 -4.98 -7.44 -5.01
CA ARG A 143 -6.40 -7.17 -4.72
C ARG A 143 -6.83 -7.92 -3.46
N ASP A 144 -6.69 -9.24 -3.43
CA ASP A 144 -7.21 -10.08 -2.35
C ASP A 144 -6.51 -9.77 -1.02
N LYS A 145 -5.19 -9.58 -1.05
CA LYS A 145 -4.39 -9.30 0.15
C LYS A 145 -4.64 -7.89 0.70
N TYR A 146 -4.72 -6.89 -0.17
CA TYR A 146 -5.07 -5.54 0.22
C TYR A 146 -6.51 -5.51 0.74
N PHE A 147 -7.48 -6.07 0.02
CA PHE A 147 -8.88 -6.11 0.44
C PHE A 147 -9.04 -6.70 1.85
N VAL A 148 -8.47 -7.89 2.10
CA VAL A 148 -8.54 -8.53 3.42
C VAL A 148 -7.89 -7.67 4.51
N THR A 149 -6.72 -7.08 4.22
CA THR A 149 -6.03 -6.22 5.19
C THR A 149 -6.83 -4.97 5.49
N PHE A 150 -7.37 -4.29 4.48
CA PHE A 150 -8.19 -3.08 4.62
C PHE A 150 -9.50 -3.37 5.36
N ARG A 151 -10.18 -4.48 5.06
CA ARG A 151 -11.37 -4.93 5.79
C ARG A 151 -11.07 -5.09 7.28
N ASP A 152 -10.04 -5.87 7.61
CA ASP A 152 -9.75 -6.22 9.00
C ASP A 152 -9.20 -5.01 9.78
N ALA A 153 -8.42 -4.14 9.12
CA ALA A 153 -7.96 -2.87 9.67
C ALA A 153 -9.13 -1.92 9.96
N ALA A 154 -10.04 -1.73 9.00
CA ALA A 154 -11.21 -0.88 9.12
C ALA A 154 -12.13 -1.34 10.26
N GLN A 155 -12.36 -2.65 10.40
CA GLN A 155 -13.14 -3.23 11.49
C GLN A 155 -12.52 -3.00 12.87
N GLN A 156 -11.19 -2.95 12.95
CA GLN A 156 -10.44 -2.73 14.19
C GLN A 156 -10.12 -1.25 14.46
N GLY A 157 -10.44 -0.35 13.51
CA GLY A 157 -10.06 1.06 13.59
C GLY A 157 -8.54 1.27 13.57
N LYS A 158 -7.81 0.41 12.87
CA LYS A 158 -6.34 0.43 12.78
C LYS A 158 -5.86 1.07 11.48
N SER A 159 -4.69 1.68 11.55
CA SER A 159 -3.94 2.13 10.39
C SER A 159 -3.17 0.96 9.77
N ILE A 160 -2.73 1.11 8.52
CA ILE A 160 -1.91 0.10 7.83
C ILE A 160 -0.53 0.66 7.55
N VAL A 161 0.51 -0.13 7.80
CA VAL A 161 1.88 0.16 7.34
C VAL A 161 2.31 -0.88 6.32
N VAL A 162 3.00 -0.43 5.29
CA VAL A 162 3.64 -1.27 4.27
C VAL A 162 5.15 -1.16 4.40
N LEU A 163 5.82 -2.27 4.68
CA LEU A 163 7.28 -2.37 4.67
C LEU A 163 7.71 -3.28 3.52
N ILE A 164 8.68 -2.84 2.71
CA ILE A 164 9.17 -3.59 1.55
C ILE A 164 10.63 -3.97 1.78
N GLU A 165 10.91 -5.27 1.82
CA GLU A 165 12.26 -5.85 1.90
C GLU A 165 12.70 -6.30 0.50
N GLN A 166 13.90 -5.88 0.08
CA GLN A 166 14.49 -6.16 -1.24
C GLN A 166 15.57 -7.23 -1.21
#